data_AF-A0A381ZS47-F1
#
_entry.id   AF-A0A381ZS47-F1
#
_cell.length_a   1.000
_cell.length_b   1.000
_cell.length_c   1.000
_cell.angle_alpha   90.00
_cell.angle_beta   90.00
_cell.angle_gamma   90.00
#
_symmetry.space_group_name_H-M   'P 1'
#
loop_
_entity.id
_entity.type
_entity.pdbx_description
1 polymer ?
#
loop_
_entity_poly.entity_id
_entity_poly.type
_entity_poly.pdbx_seq_one_letter_code
_entity_poly.pdbx_strand_id
1 'polypeptide(L)'
;MEKEIISAAQAARLIRQGDTLIIGGSGGIGVAEKVLEALESRFLSDREPGNLTILHTTGIGAVTKYGLNRLAHVGLIKRVIGGNFGLQLPFMKELIVSNRIEAYNFPQGVMCQLYRAMAGKQPGLISHVGLGTYIDPRIDGGKMNDATTENLVEVLEVGGREMLFFHAPVANMALIRGTTADDNGNISLEHEPATLEGLSIAQAVHNAGGTVICQVKRITGRGKLNPHMVRIPGFLIDKLVIDENQPQNYAVNFDPSLCGESRRPIESIEPDPLNERRIIARRAALELYPGAVVNMGVGVSAGIPNVTAEEKLDGIFS
;
A
#
# COMPACT_ATOMS: atom_id res chain seq x y z
N MET A 1 15.85 1.38 24.60
CA MET A 1 16.22 -0.04 24.54
C MET A 1 16.43 -0.36 23.07
N GLU A 2 17.43 -1.17 22.74
CA GLU A 2 17.68 -1.57 21.34
C GLU A 2 16.48 -2.35 20.81
N LYS A 3 16.11 -2.14 19.54
CA LYS A 3 14.98 -2.86 18.93
C LYS A 3 15.38 -4.28 18.55
N GLU A 4 14.47 -5.21 18.79
CA GLU A 4 14.71 -6.61 18.52
C GLU A 4 14.72 -6.86 17.00
N ILE A 5 15.84 -7.40 16.53
CA ILE A 5 16.02 -7.83 15.15
C ILE A 5 15.74 -9.34 15.11
N ILE A 6 14.80 -9.74 14.26
CA ILE A 6 14.37 -11.13 14.12
C ILE A 6 14.47 -11.58 12.66
N SER A 7 14.56 -12.88 12.45
CA SER A 7 14.45 -13.47 11.11
C SER A 7 13.02 -13.32 10.56
N ALA A 8 12.88 -13.37 9.24
CA ALA A 8 11.55 -13.36 8.60
C ALA A 8 10.67 -14.56 9.04
N ALA A 9 11.27 -15.72 9.30
CA ALA A 9 10.56 -16.89 9.84
C ALA A 9 10.04 -16.65 11.26
N GLN A 10 10.82 -15.99 12.13
CA GLN A 10 10.35 -15.58 13.45
C GLN A 10 9.24 -14.53 13.34
N ALA A 11 9.36 -13.56 12.43
CA ALA A 11 8.32 -12.56 12.16
C ALA A 11 7.01 -13.23 11.70
N ALA A 12 7.09 -14.17 10.76
CA ALA A 12 5.94 -14.94 10.29
C ALA A 12 5.26 -15.74 11.41
N ARG A 13 6.02 -16.22 12.41
CA ARG A 13 5.48 -16.92 13.60
C ARG A 13 4.70 -16.01 14.56
N LEU A 14 4.94 -14.70 14.54
CA LEU A 14 4.19 -13.75 15.36
C LEU A 14 2.76 -13.55 14.86
N ILE A 15 2.51 -13.82 13.57
CA ILE A 15 1.19 -13.72 12.95
C ILE A 15 0.38 -14.96 13.36
N ARG A 16 -0.74 -14.74 14.04
CA ARG A 16 -1.60 -15.77 14.62
C ARG A 16 -2.87 -15.95 13.79
N GLN A 17 -3.54 -17.07 14.01
CA GLN A 17 -4.83 -17.33 13.39
C GLN A 17 -5.83 -16.23 13.73
N GLY A 18 -6.55 -15.73 12.73
CA GLY A 18 -7.55 -14.68 12.90
C GLY A 18 -7.00 -13.26 13.05
N ASP A 19 -5.68 -13.05 12.95
CA ASP A 19 -5.11 -11.71 13.01
C ASP A 19 -5.64 -10.80 11.90
N THR A 20 -5.72 -9.51 12.22
CA THR A 20 -6.07 -8.44 11.28
C THR A 20 -4.81 -7.65 10.96
N LEU A 21 -4.31 -7.85 9.75
CA LEU A 21 -3.05 -7.31 9.27
C LEU A 21 -3.30 -6.08 8.41
N ILE A 22 -2.52 -5.03 8.60
CA ILE A 22 -2.34 -3.97 7.60
C ILE A 22 -1.02 -4.18 6.90
N ILE A 23 -1.06 -4.33 5.58
CA ILE A 23 0.13 -4.55 4.75
C ILE A 23 0.38 -3.27 3.95
N GLY A 24 1.53 -2.64 4.20
CA GLY A 24 1.99 -1.47 3.47
C GLY A 24 2.62 -1.83 2.13
N GLY A 25 2.55 -0.90 1.19
CA GLY A 25 3.20 -1.00 -0.10
C GLY A 25 2.34 -0.53 -1.27
N SER A 26 2.95 -0.47 -2.46
CA SER A 26 2.29 -0.20 -3.74
C SER A 26 3.10 -0.80 -4.88
N GLY A 27 2.48 -1.69 -5.67
CA GLY A 27 3.17 -2.59 -6.56
C GLY A 27 4.21 -3.40 -5.78
N GLY A 28 5.49 -3.13 -6.05
CA GLY A 28 6.63 -3.65 -5.28
C GLY A 28 7.35 -2.63 -4.38
N ILE A 29 6.87 -1.39 -4.34
CA ILE A 29 7.46 -0.31 -3.51
C ILE A 29 6.96 -0.47 -2.08
N GLY A 30 7.87 -0.40 -1.09
CA GLY A 30 7.50 -0.41 0.33
C GLY A 30 6.88 -1.74 0.83
N VAL A 31 7.01 -2.83 0.07
CA VAL A 31 6.48 -4.16 0.45
C VAL A 31 7.51 -4.92 1.28
N ALA A 32 7.10 -5.45 2.44
CA ALA A 32 7.89 -6.33 3.30
C ALA A 32 7.95 -7.78 2.74
N GLU A 33 8.45 -7.91 1.51
CA GLU A 33 8.35 -9.12 0.69
C GLU A 33 8.95 -10.37 1.36
N LYS A 34 10.08 -10.23 2.08
CA LYS A 34 10.74 -11.36 2.76
C LYS A 34 9.88 -11.91 3.89
N VAL A 35 9.12 -11.05 4.55
CA VAL A 35 8.17 -11.45 5.61
C VAL A 35 6.94 -12.13 5.00
N LEU A 36 6.43 -11.62 3.87
CA LEU A 36 5.32 -12.25 3.15
C LEU A 36 5.68 -13.65 2.63
N GLU A 37 6.89 -13.81 2.09
CA GLU A 37 7.41 -15.12 1.67
C GLU A 37 7.55 -16.11 2.83
N ALA A 38 8.02 -15.64 3.99
CA ALA A 38 8.10 -16.47 5.18
C ALA A 38 6.71 -16.86 5.72
N LEU A 39 5.73 -15.97 5.65
CA LEU A 39 4.33 -16.25 6.03
C LEU A 39 3.70 -17.29 5.10
N GLU A 40 3.86 -17.13 3.79
CA GLU A 40 3.41 -18.11 2.79
C GLU A 40 4.06 -19.48 3.05
N SER A 41 5.39 -19.52 3.22
CA SER A 41 6.13 -20.75 3.47
C SER A 41 5.64 -21.47 4.73
N ARG A 42 5.41 -20.72 5.83
CA ARG A 42 4.86 -21.25 7.07
C ARG A 42 3.45 -21.83 6.86
N PHE A 43 2.58 -21.13 6.14
CA PHE A 43 1.24 -21.63 5.87
C PHE A 43 1.28 -22.91 5.03
N LEU A 44 2.16 -22.99 4.03
CA LEU A 44 2.28 -24.18 3.19
C LEU A 44 2.83 -25.40 3.94
N SER A 45 3.74 -25.20 4.91
CA SER A 45 4.30 -26.28 5.72
C SER A 45 3.39 -26.70 6.88
N ASP A 46 2.89 -25.72 7.64
CA ASP A 46 2.27 -25.95 8.94
C ASP A 46 0.74 -25.90 8.85
N ARG A 47 0.19 -25.38 7.75
CA ARG A 47 -1.24 -25.04 7.59
C ARG A 47 -1.76 -23.98 8.57
N GLU A 48 -0.84 -23.17 9.09
CA GLU A 48 -1.11 -22.04 9.99
C GLU A 48 -0.21 -20.83 9.65
N PRO A 49 -0.66 -19.58 9.92
CA PRO A 49 -1.95 -19.21 10.48
C PRO A 49 -3.06 -19.27 9.42
N GLY A 50 -4.31 -19.40 9.86
CA GLY A 50 -5.48 -19.33 8.99
C GLY A 50 -6.39 -18.14 9.29
N ASN A 51 -7.40 -17.95 8.44
CA ASN A 51 -8.49 -17.00 8.63
C ASN A 51 -8.07 -15.54 8.88
N LEU A 52 -7.00 -15.07 8.23
CA LEU A 52 -6.52 -13.71 8.37
C LEU A 52 -7.48 -12.69 7.75
N THR A 53 -7.54 -11.50 8.35
CA THR A 53 -8.14 -10.32 7.72
C THR A 53 -7.03 -9.41 7.23
N ILE A 54 -7.02 -9.08 5.94
CA ILE A 54 -5.96 -8.26 5.32
C ILE A 54 -6.52 -6.90 4.90
N LEU A 55 -5.86 -5.83 5.33
CA LEU A 55 -6.09 -4.47 4.87
C LEU A 55 -4.92 -4.00 4.01
N HIS A 56 -5.22 -3.42 2.84
CA HIS A 56 -4.22 -2.78 2.00
C HIS A 56 -4.79 -1.55 1.28
N THR A 57 -3.98 -0.50 1.17
CA THR A 57 -4.42 0.75 0.52
C THR A 57 -4.36 0.65 -1.00
N THR A 58 -3.25 0.16 -1.55
CA THR A 58 -3.03 0.12 -3.00
C THR A 58 -3.00 -1.33 -3.51
N GLY A 59 -2.75 -1.51 -4.81
CA GLY A 59 -2.43 -2.83 -5.36
C GLY A 59 -1.03 -3.25 -4.91
N ILE A 60 -0.88 -4.35 -4.17
CA ILE A 60 0.42 -4.86 -3.70
C ILE A 60 0.72 -6.18 -4.42
N GLY A 61 1.71 -6.17 -5.32
CA GLY A 61 2.05 -7.29 -6.19
C GLY A 61 2.58 -6.83 -7.56
N ALA A 62 2.70 -7.77 -8.49
CA ALA A 62 3.23 -7.50 -9.84
C ALA A 62 2.56 -8.34 -10.95
N VAL A 63 1.30 -8.75 -10.82
CA VAL A 63 0.68 -9.74 -11.75
C VAL A 63 1.52 -11.04 -11.81
N THR A 64 2.30 -11.29 -10.75
CA THR A 64 3.19 -12.43 -10.52
C THR A 64 2.98 -12.91 -9.08
N LYS A 65 3.72 -13.93 -8.62
CA LYS A 65 3.58 -14.48 -7.27
C LYS A 65 3.89 -13.49 -6.12
N TYR A 66 4.51 -12.35 -6.39
CA TYR A 66 4.99 -11.43 -5.33
C TYR A 66 3.89 -10.63 -4.63
N GLY A 67 4.21 -10.06 -3.47
CA GLY A 67 3.30 -9.23 -2.68
C GLY A 67 2.14 -10.05 -2.12
N LEU A 68 0.92 -9.50 -2.19
CA LEU A 68 -0.25 -10.15 -1.62
C LEU A 68 -0.64 -11.44 -2.35
N ASN A 69 -0.16 -11.66 -3.57
CA ASN A 69 -0.41 -12.89 -4.32
C ASN A 69 0.12 -14.14 -3.61
N ARG A 70 1.15 -13.99 -2.78
CA ARG A 70 1.68 -15.05 -1.89
C ARG A 70 0.68 -15.53 -0.86
N LEU A 71 -0.30 -14.71 -0.53
CA LEU A 71 -1.29 -15.01 0.51
C LEU A 71 -2.60 -15.56 -0.06
N ALA A 72 -2.70 -15.68 -1.39
CA ALA A 72 -3.90 -16.16 -2.09
C ALA A 72 -4.07 -17.69 -1.98
N HIS A 73 -4.07 -18.21 -0.76
CA HIS A 73 -4.28 -19.62 -0.45
C HIS A 73 -5.61 -19.82 0.29
N VAL A 74 -6.35 -20.85 -0.08
CA VAL A 74 -7.59 -21.23 0.62
C VAL A 74 -7.27 -21.54 2.09
N GLY A 75 -8.01 -20.91 3.01
CA GLY A 75 -7.86 -21.09 4.45
C GLY A 75 -6.85 -20.15 5.12
N LEU A 76 -5.95 -19.52 4.35
CA LEU A 76 -5.02 -18.51 4.88
C LEU A 76 -5.75 -17.19 5.13
N ILE A 77 -6.49 -16.69 4.14
CA ILE A 77 -7.26 -15.44 4.23
C ILE A 77 -8.73 -15.79 4.46
N LYS A 78 -9.36 -15.11 5.42
CA LYS A 78 -10.83 -15.05 5.56
C LYS A 78 -11.41 -13.85 4.83
N ARG A 79 -10.79 -12.67 5.03
CA ARG A 79 -11.30 -11.39 4.56
C ARG A 79 -10.20 -10.51 3.98
N VAL A 80 -10.49 -9.80 2.90
CA VAL A 80 -9.62 -8.74 2.35
C VAL A 80 -10.39 -7.43 2.20
N ILE A 81 -9.82 -6.33 2.67
CA ILE A 81 -10.35 -4.97 2.53
C ILE A 81 -9.29 -4.14 1.81
N GLY A 82 -9.53 -3.84 0.54
CA GLY A 82 -8.52 -3.29 -0.36
C GLY A 82 -8.95 -1.98 -1.01
N GLY A 83 -8.00 -1.07 -1.22
CA GLY A 83 -8.25 0.12 -2.04
C GLY A 83 -8.08 -0.10 -3.54
N ASN A 84 -7.27 -1.10 -3.94
CA ASN A 84 -7.08 -1.51 -5.33
C ASN A 84 -6.63 -2.97 -5.42
N PHE A 85 -7.24 -3.75 -6.32
CA PHE A 85 -6.98 -5.18 -6.51
C PHE A 85 -6.26 -5.52 -7.82
N GLY A 86 -5.97 -4.55 -8.68
CA GLY A 86 -5.57 -4.78 -10.07
C GLY A 86 -4.33 -5.66 -10.23
N LEU A 87 -3.35 -5.54 -9.32
CA LEU A 87 -2.11 -6.32 -9.36
C LEU A 87 -2.23 -7.70 -8.70
N GLN A 88 -3.35 -7.94 -8.00
CA GLN A 88 -3.64 -9.17 -7.26
C GLN A 88 -4.63 -10.08 -7.98
N LEU A 89 -5.34 -9.55 -9.00
CA LEU A 89 -6.37 -10.29 -9.72
C LEU A 89 -5.94 -11.68 -10.21
N PRO A 90 -4.74 -11.92 -10.77
CA PRO A 90 -4.42 -13.26 -11.27
C PRO A 90 -4.45 -14.36 -10.20
N PHE A 91 -4.29 -14.01 -8.92
CA PHE A 91 -4.22 -14.99 -7.83
C PHE A 91 -5.43 -14.89 -6.89
N MET A 92 -5.87 -13.68 -6.53
CA MET A 92 -6.99 -13.49 -5.61
C MET A 92 -8.36 -13.56 -6.29
N LYS A 93 -8.45 -13.33 -7.61
CA LYS A 93 -9.75 -13.28 -8.30
C LYS A 93 -10.57 -14.52 -8.04
N GLU A 94 -9.97 -15.71 -8.18
CA GLU A 94 -10.70 -16.96 -8.01
C GLU A 94 -11.28 -17.08 -6.60
N LEU A 95 -10.51 -16.75 -5.57
CA LEU A 95 -10.98 -16.79 -4.18
C LEU A 95 -12.17 -15.84 -3.94
N ILE A 96 -12.15 -14.66 -4.57
CA ILE A 96 -13.21 -13.66 -4.44
C ILE A 96 -14.45 -14.09 -5.22
N VAL A 97 -14.33 -14.37 -6.52
CA VAL A 97 -15.51 -14.63 -7.38
C VAL A 97 -16.19 -15.97 -7.07
N SER A 98 -15.44 -16.95 -6.52
CA SER A 98 -16.01 -18.23 -6.08
C SER A 98 -16.46 -18.23 -4.61
N ASN A 99 -16.63 -17.05 -4.00
CA ASN A 99 -17.16 -16.89 -2.63
C ASN A 99 -16.33 -17.61 -1.56
N ARG A 100 -15.01 -17.76 -1.76
CA ARG A 100 -14.12 -18.47 -0.82
C ARG A 100 -13.56 -17.57 0.28
N ILE A 101 -13.52 -16.27 0.03
CA ILE A 101 -13.14 -15.24 0.99
C ILE A 101 -14.13 -14.08 0.93
N GLU A 102 -14.24 -13.34 2.02
CA GLU A 102 -14.94 -12.07 2.06
C GLU A 102 -14.03 -10.98 1.45
N ALA A 103 -14.60 -10.06 0.68
CA ALA A 103 -13.84 -9.04 -0.02
C ALA A 103 -14.60 -7.72 -0.11
N TYR A 104 -13.91 -6.65 0.30
CA TYR A 104 -14.38 -5.26 0.17
C TYR A 104 -13.40 -4.47 -0.70
N ASN A 105 -13.94 -3.69 -1.64
CA ASN A 105 -13.18 -2.65 -2.31
C ASN A 105 -13.67 -1.28 -1.86
N PHE A 106 -12.81 -0.54 -1.15
CA PHE A 106 -13.07 0.84 -0.75
C PHE A 106 -12.25 1.82 -1.59
N PRO A 107 -12.63 3.09 -1.69
CA PRO A 107 -11.80 4.07 -2.38
C PRO A 107 -10.40 4.17 -1.74
N GLN A 108 -9.34 4.15 -2.54
CA GLN A 108 -7.96 4.18 -2.04
C GLN A 108 -7.70 5.35 -1.07
N GLY A 109 -8.20 6.55 -1.38
CA GLY A 109 -8.06 7.72 -0.49
C GLY A 109 -8.80 7.58 0.85
N VAL A 110 -9.93 6.85 0.87
CA VAL A 110 -10.65 6.49 2.10
C VAL A 110 -9.80 5.55 2.94
N MET A 111 -9.15 4.54 2.34
CA MET A 111 -8.24 3.63 3.05
C MET A 111 -7.08 4.38 3.72
N CYS A 112 -6.42 5.31 3.01
CA CYS A 112 -5.35 6.14 3.58
C CYS A 112 -5.81 6.90 4.83
N GLN A 113 -7.00 7.50 4.76
CA GLN A 113 -7.59 8.28 5.86
C GLN A 113 -8.10 7.38 7.00
N LEU A 114 -8.59 6.18 6.68
CA LEU A 114 -9.08 5.22 7.66
C LEU A 114 -7.97 4.78 8.62
N TYR A 115 -6.74 4.58 8.13
CA TYR A 115 -5.60 4.30 9.02
C TYR A 115 -5.31 5.44 9.99
N ARG A 116 -5.52 6.70 9.56
CA ARG A 116 -5.37 7.86 10.46
C ARG A 116 -6.49 7.90 11.49
N ALA A 117 -7.71 7.56 11.11
CA ALA A 117 -8.84 7.41 12.04
C ALA A 117 -8.56 6.30 13.07
N MET A 118 -8.08 5.14 12.61
CA MET A 118 -7.65 4.02 13.46
C MET A 118 -6.54 4.43 14.43
N ALA A 119 -5.51 5.15 13.96
CA ALA A 119 -4.46 5.71 14.80
C ALA A 119 -5.02 6.65 15.88
N GLY A 120 -6.03 7.46 15.55
CA GLY A 120 -6.74 8.32 16.48
C GLY A 120 -7.75 7.60 17.38
N LYS A 121 -7.87 6.26 17.29
CA LYS A 121 -8.91 5.45 17.96
C LYS A 121 -10.34 5.93 17.69
N GLN A 122 -10.55 6.49 16.50
CA GLN A 122 -11.88 6.87 16.02
C GLN A 122 -12.63 5.62 15.57
N PRO A 123 -13.97 5.58 15.70
CA PRO A 123 -14.78 4.43 15.31
C PRO A 123 -14.81 4.18 13.80
N GLY A 124 -14.44 5.19 13.00
CA GLY A 124 -14.49 5.12 11.55
C GLY A 124 -14.14 6.45 10.91
N LEU A 125 -14.33 6.53 9.60
CA LEU A 125 -14.09 7.71 8.77
C LEU A 125 -15.38 8.18 8.11
N ILE A 126 -15.68 9.47 8.22
CA ILE A 126 -16.79 10.10 7.49
C ILE A 126 -16.25 10.68 6.17
N SER A 127 -16.84 10.31 5.04
CA SER A 127 -16.49 10.83 3.72
C SER A 127 -17.67 10.78 2.75
N HIS A 128 -17.80 11.77 1.88
CA HIS A 128 -18.73 11.73 0.75
C HIS A 128 -18.28 10.81 -0.40
N VAL A 129 -17.02 10.38 -0.41
CA VAL A 129 -16.44 9.62 -1.53
C VAL A 129 -17.08 8.25 -1.61
N GLY A 130 -17.78 7.98 -2.71
CA GLY A 130 -18.45 6.71 -2.99
C GLY A 130 -19.99 6.80 -2.97
N LEU A 131 -20.58 7.92 -2.52
CA LEU A 131 -22.03 8.13 -2.56
C LEU A 131 -22.57 7.91 -3.97
N GLY A 132 -23.67 7.16 -4.07
CA GLY A 132 -24.32 6.82 -5.35
C GLY A 132 -23.54 5.86 -6.25
N THR A 133 -22.44 5.29 -5.77
CA THR A 133 -21.66 4.25 -6.49
C THR A 133 -21.82 2.89 -5.79
N TYR A 134 -21.16 1.84 -6.28
CA TYR A 134 -21.15 0.53 -5.61
C TYR A 134 -20.62 0.58 -4.16
N ILE A 135 -19.91 1.64 -3.77
CA ILE A 135 -19.46 1.88 -2.38
C ILE A 135 -20.63 2.24 -1.45
N ASP A 136 -21.68 2.85 -1.99
CA ASP A 136 -22.88 3.21 -1.23
C ASP A 136 -23.56 1.94 -0.70
N PRO A 137 -23.86 1.83 0.60
CA PRO A 137 -24.45 0.63 1.19
C PRO A 137 -25.88 0.36 0.72
N ARG A 138 -26.51 1.31 0.02
CA ARG A 138 -27.80 1.13 -0.67
C ARG A 138 -27.65 0.37 -1.99
N ILE A 139 -26.42 0.21 -2.50
CA ILE A 139 -26.09 -0.56 -3.70
C ILE A 139 -25.33 -1.83 -3.28
N ASP A 140 -24.00 -1.77 -3.13
CA ASP A 140 -23.18 -2.93 -2.73
C ASP A 140 -22.40 -2.68 -1.43
N GLY A 141 -22.26 -1.44 -0.95
CA GLY A 141 -21.46 -1.14 0.25
C GLY A 141 -19.97 -1.47 0.10
N GLY A 142 -19.48 -1.52 -1.14
CA GLY A 142 -18.11 -1.95 -1.48
C GLY A 142 -17.89 -3.46 -1.40
N LYS A 143 -18.93 -4.26 -1.14
CA LYS A 143 -18.85 -5.72 -1.12
C LYS A 143 -18.60 -6.26 -2.53
N MET A 144 -17.69 -7.23 -2.66
CA MET A 144 -17.28 -7.74 -3.98
C MET A 144 -17.89 -9.10 -4.35
N ASN A 145 -18.61 -9.76 -3.42
CA ASN A 145 -19.22 -11.07 -3.64
C ASN A 145 -20.31 -11.37 -2.58
N ASP A 146 -21.04 -12.47 -2.77
CA ASP A 146 -22.16 -12.89 -1.91
C ASP A 146 -21.72 -13.41 -0.53
N ALA A 147 -20.49 -13.93 -0.41
CA ALA A 147 -19.92 -14.31 0.88
C ALA A 147 -19.73 -13.11 1.82
N THR A 148 -19.61 -11.90 1.26
CA THR A 148 -19.35 -10.68 2.02
C THR A 148 -20.65 -10.06 2.52
N THR A 149 -21.06 -10.42 3.74
CA THR A 149 -22.38 -10.04 4.26
C THR A 149 -22.37 -8.88 5.25
N GLU A 150 -21.29 -8.71 6.01
CA GLU A 150 -21.16 -7.65 7.02
C GLU A 150 -21.17 -6.24 6.38
N ASN A 151 -21.93 -5.31 6.96
CA ASN A 151 -21.96 -3.93 6.50
C ASN A 151 -20.84 -3.14 7.19
N LEU A 152 -19.91 -2.61 6.39
CA LEU A 152 -18.79 -1.78 6.85
C LEU A 152 -18.90 -0.32 6.41
N VAL A 153 -19.99 0.01 5.70
CA VAL A 153 -20.31 1.36 5.24
C VAL A 153 -21.75 1.68 5.63
N GLU A 154 -21.97 2.86 6.18
CA GLU A 154 -23.30 3.39 6.55
C GLU A 154 -23.51 4.76 5.92
N VAL A 155 -24.77 5.16 5.73
CA VAL A 155 -25.12 6.54 5.37
C VAL A 155 -25.45 7.30 6.65
N LEU A 156 -24.80 8.45 6.85
CA LEU A 156 -25.06 9.39 7.94
C LEU A 156 -25.46 10.76 7.38
N GLU A 157 -26.22 11.53 8.15
CA GLU A 157 -26.44 12.95 7.88
C GLU A 157 -25.51 13.79 8.77
N VAL A 158 -24.67 14.61 8.15
CA VAL A 158 -23.73 15.49 8.86
C VAL A 158 -23.84 16.90 8.29
N GLY A 159 -24.29 17.85 9.11
CA GLY A 159 -24.46 19.24 8.68
C GLY A 159 -25.45 19.42 7.53
N GLY A 160 -26.52 18.61 7.50
CA GLY A 160 -27.54 18.65 6.45
C GLY A 160 -27.11 18.03 5.11
N ARG A 161 -26.04 17.21 5.10
CA ARG A 161 -25.56 16.49 3.92
C ARG A 161 -25.46 15.00 4.23
N GLU A 162 -25.87 14.17 3.29
CA GLU A 162 -25.56 12.74 3.32
C GLU A 162 -24.05 12.54 3.18
N MET A 163 -23.51 11.64 4.00
CA MET A 163 -22.11 11.24 4.01
C MET A 163 -22.05 9.72 4.21
N LEU A 164 -20.96 9.09 3.76
CA LEU A 164 -20.68 7.70 4.09
C LEU A 164 -19.81 7.62 5.34
N PHE A 165 -20.12 6.68 6.23
CA PHE A 165 -19.31 6.32 7.37
C PHE A 165 -18.69 4.94 7.15
N PHE A 166 -17.36 4.90 7.05
CA PHE A 166 -16.58 3.69 6.89
C PHE A 166 -16.09 3.24 8.27
N HIS A 167 -16.53 2.07 8.73
CA HIS A 167 -16.12 1.52 10.02
C HIS A 167 -14.62 1.20 10.03
N ALA A 168 -13.94 1.58 11.12
CA ALA A 168 -12.53 1.32 11.32
C ALA A 168 -12.34 -0.05 12.02
N PRO A 169 -11.83 -1.09 11.33
CA PRO A 169 -11.52 -2.35 11.99
C PRO A 169 -10.32 -2.16 12.93
N VAL A 170 -10.22 -2.99 13.96
CA VAL A 170 -9.03 -3.02 14.83
C VAL A 170 -7.99 -3.95 14.22
N ALA A 171 -6.86 -3.39 13.81
CA ALA A 171 -5.73 -4.15 13.31
C ALA A 171 -4.71 -4.41 14.43
N ASN A 172 -4.23 -5.65 14.51
CA ASN A 172 -3.29 -6.09 15.54
C ASN A 172 -1.90 -6.45 14.99
N MET A 173 -1.70 -6.35 13.67
CA MET A 173 -0.42 -6.61 13.02
C MET A 173 -0.19 -5.63 11.86
N ALA A 174 1.02 -5.10 11.75
CA ALA A 174 1.46 -4.29 10.62
C ALA A 174 2.71 -4.89 9.98
N LEU A 175 2.69 -5.02 8.65
CA LEU A 175 3.86 -5.34 7.85
C LEU A 175 4.20 -4.13 6.99
N ILE A 176 5.30 -3.46 7.33
CA ILE A 176 5.77 -2.25 6.65
C ILE A 176 7.25 -2.37 6.29
N ARG A 177 7.76 -1.41 5.52
CA ARG A 177 9.15 -1.40 5.06
C ARG A 177 9.75 -0.01 5.16
N GLY A 178 11.06 0.04 5.36
CA GLY A 178 11.88 1.22 5.10
C GLY A 178 13.27 0.89 4.59
N THR A 179 14.14 1.89 4.43
CA THR A 179 15.50 1.70 3.92
C THR A 179 16.49 1.39 5.04
N THR A 180 16.61 2.29 6.03
CA THR A 180 17.56 2.16 7.14
C THR A 180 16.81 2.28 8.46
N ALA A 181 17.14 1.42 9.43
CA ALA A 181 16.78 1.63 10.83
C ALA A 181 18.00 2.01 11.67
N ASP A 182 17.82 2.81 12.72
CA ASP A 182 18.82 2.90 13.80
C ASP A 182 18.57 1.86 14.91
N ASP A 183 19.49 1.73 15.86
CA ASP A 183 19.35 0.81 17.01
C ASP A 183 18.08 1.05 17.85
N ASN A 184 17.49 2.25 17.80
CA ASN A 184 16.23 2.57 18.50
C ASN A 184 14.99 2.27 17.64
N GLY A 185 15.18 1.82 16.40
CA GLY A 185 14.14 1.50 15.42
C GLY A 185 13.65 2.69 14.60
N ASN A 186 14.29 3.86 14.68
CA ASN A 186 13.89 4.98 13.83
C ASN A 186 14.16 4.63 12.37
N ILE A 187 13.15 4.77 11.52
CA ILE A 187 13.21 4.34 10.12
C ILE A 187 13.31 5.56 9.20
N SER A 188 14.27 5.51 8.27
CA SER A 188 14.33 6.39 7.11
C SER A 188 13.97 5.64 5.83
N LEU A 189 13.54 6.40 4.83
CA LEU A 189 13.03 5.91 3.54
C LEU A 189 13.85 6.44 2.36
N GLU A 190 15.14 6.74 2.59
CA GLU A 190 15.99 7.49 1.67
C GLU A 190 16.21 6.82 0.31
N HIS A 191 16.10 5.50 0.22
CA HIS A 191 16.17 4.78 -1.06
C HIS A 191 14.79 4.27 -1.53
N GLU A 192 13.71 4.47 -0.75
CA GLU A 192 12.38 4.06 -1.17
C GLU A 192 11.83 5.05 -2.21
N PRO A 193 11.23 4.58 -3.32
CA PRO A 193 10.66 5.47 -4.33
C PRO A 193 9.48 6.33 -3.85
N ALA A 194 8.80 5.92 -2.78
CA ALA A 194 7.68 6.65 -2.19
C ALA A 194 7.57 6.37 -0.69
N THR A 195 7.01 7.32 0.07
CA THR A 195 6.83 7.17 1.52
C THR A 195 5.61 6.35 1.91
N LEU A 196 4.56 6.38 1.08
CA LEU A 196 3.29 5.66 1.28
C LEU A 196 2.68 5.90 2.68
N GLU A 197 1.89 4.95 3.18
CA GLU A 197 1.16 5.01 4.45
C GLU A 197 1.93 4.42 5.64
N GLY A 198 3.25 4.14 5.51
CA GLY A 198 4.01 3.40 6.53
C GLY A 198 3.88 3.98 7.95
N LEU A 199 3.89 5.31 8.08
CA LEU A 199 3.70 5.98 9.38
C LEU A 199 2.29 5.80 9.95
N SER A 200 1.24 6.04 9.16
CA SER A 200 -0.15 5.94 9.64
C SER A 200 -0.52 4.48 9.96
N ILE A 201 0.01 3.52 9.20
CA ILE A 201 -0.13 2.08 9.48
C ILE A 201 0.53 1.73 10.84
N ALA A 202 1.77 2.17 11.05
CA ALA A 202 2.48 1.91 12.31
C ALA A 202 1.73 2.50 13.50
N GLN A 203 1.23 3.74 13.38
CA GLN A 203 0.43 4.39 14.43
C GLN A 203 -0.89 3.65 14.70
N ALA A 204 -1.60 3.23 13.65
CA ALA A 204 -2.87 2.52 13.78
C ALA A 204 -2.72 1.22 14.58
N VAL A 205 -1.73 0.40 14.23
CA VAL A 205 -1.50 -0.89 14.89
C VAL A 205 -0.88 -0.72 16.27
N HIS A 206 0.10 0.17 16.43
CA HIS A 206 0.73 0.43 17.74
C HIS A 206 -0.31 0.93 18.76
N ASN A 207 -1.15 1.89 18.39
CA ASN A 207 -2.14 2.46 19.32
C ASN A 207 -3.25 1.46 19.69
N ALA A 208 -3.49 0.45 18.85
CA ALA A 208 -4.37 -0.68 19.12
C ALA A 208 -3.72 -1.76 20.02
N GLY A 209 -2.45 -1.61 20.40
CA GLY A 209 -1.69 -2.61 21.15
C GLY A 209 -1.24 -3.80 20.31
N GLY A 210 -1.24 -3.65 18.98
CA GLY A 210 -0.75 -4.66 18.05
C GLY A 210 0.77 -4.67 17.91
N THR A 211 1.26 -5.47 16.97
CA THR A 211 2.70 -5.61 16.66
C THR A 211 3.03 -5.01 15.30
N VAL A 212 4.03 -4.13 15.25
CA VAL A 212 4.54 -3.52 14.02
C VAL A 212 5.88 -4.15 13.64
N ILE A 213 5.90 -4.84 12.51
CA ILE A 213 7.10 -5.45 11.92
C ILE A 213 7.54 -4.58 10.75
N CYS A 214 8.77 -4.07 10.81
CA CYS A 214 9.37 -3.29 9.73
C CYS A 214 10.54 -4.04 9.09
N GLN A 215 10.43 -4.31 7.80
CA GLN A 215 11.55 -4.79 7.00
C GLN A 215 12.46 -3.61 6.60
N VAL A 216 13.77 -3.75 6.75
CA VAL A 216 14.75 -2.74 6.36
C VAL A 216 15.94 -3.34 5.61
N LYS A 217 16.62 -2.53 4.80
CA LYS A 217 17.83 -2.95 4.08
C LYS A 217 19.01 -3.12 5.03
N ARG A 218 19.13 -2.21 5.99
CA ARG A 218 20.33 -2.07 6.83
C ARG A 218 20.01 -1.41 8.16
N ILE A 219 20.92 -1.60 9.10
CA ILE A 219 20.93 -0.94 10.40
C ILE A 219 22.09 0.06 10.44
N THR A 220 21.89 1.20 11.10
CA THR A 220 22.94 2.14 11.46
C THR A 220 23.01 2.31 12.98
N GLY A 221 24.18 2.65 13.51
CA GLY A 221 24.34 2.80 14.96
C GLY A 221 23.49 3.92 15.56
N ARG A 222 23.19 3.80 16.85
CA ARG A 222 22.39 4.77 17.62
C ARG A 222 22.84 6.21 17.39
N GLY A 223 21.88 7.08 17.07
CA GLY A 223 22.11 8.52 16.88
C GLY A 223 22.88 8.89 15.60
N LYS A 224 23.21 7.92 14.75
CA LYS A 224 23.87 8.16 13.46
C LYS A 224 22.89 8.42 12.32
N LEU A 225 21.62 8.07 12.50
CA LEU A 225 20.58 8.41 11.53
C LEU A 225 20.25 9.90 11.65
N ASN A 226 20.26 10.62 10.52
CA ASN A 226 19.89 12.03 10.49
C ASN A 226 18.43 12.18 10.97
N PRO A 227 18.16 12.96 12.04
CA PRO A 227 16.80 13.10 12.58
C PRO A 227 15.81 13.69 11.58
N HIS A 228 16.25 14.51 10.61
CA HIS A 228 15.39 15.03 9.55
C HIS A 228 14.98 13.98 8.51
N MET A 229 15.68 12.84 8.46
CA MET A 229 15.38 11.72 7.57
C MET A 229 14.49 10.67 8.22
N VAL A 230 14.21 10.77 9.53
CA VAL A 230 13.32 9.84 10.22
C VAL A 230 11.88 10.07 9.74
N ARG A 231 11.29 9.02 9.15
CA ARG A 231 9.90 9.02 8.67
C ARG A 231 8.98 8.20 9.56
N ILE A 232 9.50 7.15 10.20
CA ILE A 232 8.74 6.35 11.16
C ILE A 232 9.53 6.31 12.47
N PRO A 233 9.02 6.95 13.53
CA PRO A 233 9.66 6.92 14.85
C PRO A 233 9.77 5.51 15.41
N GLY A 234 10.93 5.18 15.98
CA GLY A 234 11.22 3.81 16.41
C GLY A 234 10.35 3.30 17.55
N PHE A 235 9.75 4.17 18.36
CA PHE A 235 8.83 3.72 19.41
C PHE A 235 7.58 3.02 18.85
N LEU A 236 7.22 3.28 17.59
CA LEU A 236 6.11 2.61 16.89
C LEU A 236 6.49 1.23 16.35
N ILE A 237 7.79 0.89 16.30
CA ILE A 237 8.28 -0.35 15.70
C ILE A 237 8.53 -1.38 16.79
N ASP A 238 7.96 -2.58 16.68
CA ASP A 238 8.18 -3.65 17.66
C ASP A 238 9.33 -4.56 17.26
N LYS A 239 9.38 -4.93 15.97
CA LYS A 239 10.37 -5.86 15.43
C LYS A 239 10.96 -5.35 14.12
N LEU A 240 12.25 -5.61 13.92
CA LEU A 240 12.95 -5.37 12.66
C LEU A 240 13.27 -6.69 11.97
N VAL A 241 13.14 -6.71 10.64
CA VAL A 241 13.63 -7.80 9.79
C VAL A 241 14.60 -7.21 8.77
N ILE A 242 15.82 -7.76 8.69
CA ILE A 242 16.84 -7.26 7.76
C ILE A 242 16.77 -8.02 6.43
N ASP A 243 16.73 -7.26 5.35
CA ASP A 243 16.92 -7.75 4.00
C ASP A 243 17.94 -6.90 3.22
N GLU A 244 19.22 -7.26 3.34
CA GLU A 244 20.34 -6.54 2.72
C GLU A 244 20.22 -6.41 1.20
N ASN A 245 19.50 -7.34 0.57
CA ASN A 245 19.28 -7.39 -0.87
C ASN A 245 17.93 -6.80 -1.30
N GLN A 246 17.19 -6.11 -0.41
CA GLN A 246 15.88 -5.58 -0.80
C GLN A 246 16.01 -4.60 -1.99
N PRO A 247 15.26 -4.82 -3.08
CA PRO A 247 15.24 -3.95 -4.25
C PRO A 247 14.25 -2.79 -4.05
N GLN A 248 14.37 -1.69 -4.80
CA GLN A 248 13.42 -0.57 -4.72
C GLN A 248 11.99 -0.95 -5.12
N ASN A 249 11.83 -1.84 -6.10
CA ASN A 249 10.57 -2.50 -6.45
C ASN A 249 10.87 -3.84 -7.15
N TYR A 250 9.86 -4.54 -7.65
CA TYR A 250 10.04 -5.86 -8.28
C TYR A 250 10.80 -5.84 -9.62
N ALA A 251 10.92 -4.69 -10.28
CA ALA A 251 11.61 -4.56 -11.56
C ALA A 251 13.01 -3.91 -11.44
N VAL A 252 13.23 -3.08 -10.41
CA VAL A 252 14.43 -2.26 -10.26
C VAL A 252 15.09 -2.54 -8.92
N ASN A 253 16.33 -3.03 -8.95
CA ASN A 253 17.12 -3.23 -7.74
C ASN A 253 17.46 -1.89 -7.06
N PHE A 254 18.13 -1.00 -7.78
CA PHE A 254 18.39 0.36 -7.32
C PHE A 254 18.60 1.31 -8.49
N ASP A 255 17.89 2.43 -8.47
CA ASP A 255 18.02 3.57 -9.36
C ASP A 255 17.88 4.86 -8.52
N PRO A 256 18.94 5.69 -8.44
CA PRO A 256 18.93 6.91 -7.64
C PRO A 256 17.88 7.93 -8.10
N SER A 257 17.41 7.85 -9.35
CA SER A 257 16.37 8.74 -9.87
C SER A 257 14.98 8.44 -9.33
N LEU A 258 14.74 7.21 -8.84
CA LEU A 258 13.46 6.84 -8.25
C LEU A 258 13.29 7.35 -6.81
N CYS A 259 14.37 7.61 -6.09
CA CYS A 259 14.35 8.13 -4.72
C CYS A 259 14.84 9.59 -4.61
N GLY A 260 15.09 10.25 -5.75
CA GLY A 260 15.45 11.66 -5.82
C GLY A 260 16.92 11.97 -5.49
N GLU A 261 17.79 10.97 -5.39
CA GLU A 261 19.25 11.17 -5.26
C GLU A 261 19.88 11.69 -6.54
N SER A 262 19.27 11.41 -7.69
CA SER A 262 19.64 11.99 -8.97
C SER A 262 18.39 12.39 -9.76
N ARG A 263 18.58 13.18 -10.81
CA ARG A 263 17.54 13.49 -11.80
C ARG A 263 18.02 13.00 -13.16
N ARG A 264 17.14 12.35 -13.91
CA ARG A 264 17.41 12.02 -15.31
C ARG A 264 17.21 13.27 -16.16
N PRO A 265 18.11 13.57 -17.12
CA PRO A 265 17.89 14.65 -18.08
C PRO A 265 16.62 14.39 -18.88
N ILE A 266 15.81 15.43 -19.11
CA ILE A 266 14.57 15.29 -19.88
C ILE A 266 14.90 14.93 -21.34
N GLU A 267 16.05 15.38 -21.83
CA GLU A 267 16.60 15.07 -23.14
C GLU A 267 16.95 13.58 -23.31
N SER A 268 17.00 12.81 -22.22
CA SER A 268 17.21 11.36 -22.26
C SER A 268 15.91 10.56 -22.44
N ILE A 269 14.74 11.21 -22.42
CA ILE A 269 13.46 10.56 -22.64
C ILE A 269 13.27 10.37 -24.15
N GLU A 270 13.27 9.12 -24.59
CA GLU A 270 12.97 8.80 -25.98
C GLU A 270 11.48 9.01 -26.28
N PRO A 271 11.11 9.66 -27.41
CA PRO A 271 9.71 9.80 -27.80
C PRO A 271 9.07 8.43 -28.05
N ASP A 272 7.85 8.25 -27.52
CA ASP A 272 7.08 7.03 -27.78
C ASP A 272 6.82 6.85 -29.29
N PRO A 273 6.73 5.61 -29.82
CA PRO A 273 6.35 5.39 -31.23
C PRO A 273 5.00 6.03 -31.58
N LEU A 274 4.84 6.48 -32.83
CA LEU A 274 3.55 7.03 -33.30
C LEU A 274 2.51 5.91 -33.46
N ASN A 275 1.60 5.82 -32.50
CA ASN A 275 0.48 4.89 -32.46
C ASN A 275 -0.78 5.58 -31.91
N GLU A 276 -1.89 4.84 -31.83
CA GLU A 276 -3.18 5.34 -31.32
C GLU A 276 -3.08 5.90 -29.90
N ARG A 277 -2.29 5.27 -29.02
CA ARG A 277 -2.09 5.76 -27.64
C ARG A 277 -1.38 7.11 -27.66
N ARG A 278 -0.32 7.26 -28.46
CA ARG A 278 0.41 8.52 -28.59
C ARG A 278 -0.46 9.62 -29.19
N ILE A 279 -1.29 9.32 -30.20
CA ILE A 279 -2.22 10.31 -30.78
C ILE A 279 -3.18 10.84 -29.70
N ILE A 280 -3.76 9.95 -28.91
CA ILE A 280 -4.66 10.32 -27.81
C ILE A 280 -3.90 11.12 -26.74
N ALA A 281 -2.68 10.71 -26.36
CA ALA A 281 -1.85 11.43 -25.40
C ALA A 281 -1.50 12.85 -25.89
N ARG A 282 -1.17 13.02 -27.18
CA ARG A 282 -0.94 14.35 -27.78
C ARG A 282 -2.19 15.22 -27.73
N ARG A 283 -3.37 14.67 -28.04
CA ARG A 283 -4.62 15.43 -27.92
C ARG A 283 -4.89 15.79 -26.46
N ALA A 284 -4.70 14.87 -25.53
CA ALA A 284 -4.92 15.11 -24.10
C ALA A 284 -3.95 16.17 -23.54
N ALA A 285 -2.70 16.21 -24.03
CA ALA A 285 -1.73 17.23 -23.65
C ALA A 285 -2.19 18.66 -24.00
N LEU A 286 -3.07 18.84 -25.00
CA LEU A 286 -3.64 20.16 -25.33
C LEU A 286 -4.61 20.70 -24.27
N GLU A 287 -5.06 19.88 -23.33
CA GLU A 287 -5.87 20.32 -22.18
C GLU A 287 -5.00 20.92 -21.05
N LEU A 288 -3.66 20.81 -21.15
CA LEU A 288 -2.75 21.39 -20.19
C LEU A 288 -2.66 22.92 -20.38
N TYR A 289 -2.58 23.63 -19.26
CA TYR A 289 -2.36 25.07 -19.22
C TYR A 289 -1.26 25.41 -18.20
N PRO A 290 -0.59 26.56 -18.34
CA PRO A 290 0.45 26.98 -17.40
C PRO A 290 -0.05 27.03 -15.95
N GLY A 291 0.68 26.36 -15.05
CA GLY A 291 0.35 26.27 -13.63
C GLY A 291 -0.68 25.18 -13.28
N ALA A 292 -1.07 24.32 -14.23
CA ALA A 292 -1.95 23.19 -13.95
C ALA A 292 -1.30 22.21 -12.95
N VAL A 293 -2.09 21.74 -12.00
CA VAL A 293 -1.71 20.62 -11.10
C VAL A 293 -2.47 19.39 -11.55
N VAL A 294 -1.74 18.35 -12.00
CA VAL A 294 -2.35 17.22 -12.71
C VAL A 294 -2.10 15.90 -12.02
N ASN A 295 -3.10 15.01 -12.10
CA ASN A 295 -2.95 13.60 -11.76
C ASN A 295 -3.17 12.78 -13.02
N MET A 296 -2.16 11.99 -13.41
CA MET A 296 -2.23 11.16 -14.61
C MET A 296 -2.39 9.70 -14.20
N GLY A 297 -3.56 9.15 -14.49
CA GLY A 297 -3.83 7.74 -14.25
C GLY A 297 -2.97 6.83 -15.12
N VAL A 298 -2.86 5.56 -14.70
CA VAL A 298 -2.31 4.49 -15.54
C VAL A 298 -3.16 4.35 -16.80
N GLY A 299 -2.52 4.20 -17.95
CA GLY A 299 -3.19 4.08 -19.24
C GLY A 299 -2.59 5.01 -20.27
N VAL A 300 -3.42 5.57 -21.14
CA VAL A 300 -2.97 6.43 -22.22
C VAL A 300 -2.44 7.78 -21.70
N SER A 301 -3.02 8.30 -20.62
CA SER A 301 -2.58 9.53 -19.94
C SER A 301 -1.13 9.46 -19.43
N ALA A 302 -0.61 8.26 -19.15
CA ALA A 302 0.78 8.10 -18.74
C ALA A 302 1.81 8.44 -19.84
N GLY A 303 1.37 8.58 -21.10
CA GLY A 303 2.21 9.06 -22.20
C GLY A 303 2.27 10.58 -22.33
N ILE A 304 1.42 11.33 -21.61
CA ILE A 304 1.40 12.80 -21.68
C ILE A 304 2.76 13.40 -21.27
N PRO A 305 3.47 12.94 -20.21
CA PRO A 305 4.78 13.50 -19.86
C PRO A 305 5.82 13.38 -20.97
N ASN A 306 5.84 12.24 -21.69
CA ASN A 306 6.75 12.03 -22.82
C ASN A 306 6.43 12.98 -23.97
N VAL A 307 5.13 13.16 -24.28
CA VAL A 307 4.70 14.15 -25.27
C VAL A 307 5.14 15.56 -24.87
N THR A 308 4.93 15.95 -23.61
CA THR A 308 5.29 17.31 -23.17
C THR A 308 6.81 17.51 -23.14
N ALA A 309 7.59 16.47 -22.83
CA ALA A 309 9.05 16.52 -22.89
C ALA A 309 9.54 16.75 -24.34
N GLU A 310 8.98 16.03 -25.31
CA GLU A 310 9.29 16.19 -26.74
C GLU A 310 8.95 17.61 -27.24
N GLU A 311 7.79 18.13 -26.85
CA GLU A 311 7.30 19.46 -27.26
C GLU A 311 7.90 20.60 -26.42
N LYS A 312 8.78 20.30 -25.45
CA LYS A 312 9.40 21.26 -24.51
C LYS A 312 8.39 22.06 -23.68
N LEU A 313 7.34 21.37 -23.23
CA LEU A 313 6.25 21.88 -22.40
C LEU A 313 6.22 21.23 -21.01
N ASP A 314 7.20 20.42 -20.65
CA ASP A 314 7.30 19.72 -19.36
C ASP A 314 7.30 20.65 -18.14
N GLY A 315 7.69 21.92 -18.30
CA GLY A 315 7.71 22.92 -17.22
C GLY A 315 6.40 23.68 -16.98
N ILE A 316 5.34 23.42 -17.75
CA ILE A 316 4.09 24.22 -17.64
C ILE A 316 3.11 23.68 -16.60
N PHE A 317 3.34 22.48 -16.05
CA PHE A 317 2.46 21.82 -15.09
C PHE A 317 3.27 21.15 -13.98
N SER A 318 2.59 20.75 -12.90
CA SER A 318 3.14 19.98 -11.78
C SER A 318 2.31 18.76 -11.44
#